data_AF-A0A9P9D2S5-F1
#
_entry.id   AF-A0A9P9D2S5-F1
#
_cell.length_a   1.000
_cell.length_b   1.000
_cell.length_c   1.000
_cell.angle_alpha   90.00
_cell.angle_beta   90.00
_cell.angle_gamma   90.00
#
_symmetry.space_group_name_H-M   'P 1'
#
loop_
_entity.id
_entity.type
_entity.pdbx_description
1 polymer ?
#
loop_
_entity_poly.entity_id
_entity_poly.type
_entity_poly.pdbx_seq_one_letter_code
_entity_poly.pdbx_strand_id
1 'polypeptide(L)'
;IIEFNKYIRPVFLTTSGGRKIVPILLVERGFLIGATLCTRTQFPLIICYAITVYKPQSITEDIIVSDLSYRDFQTGLSYVAISRVKTLEGLMLDAPFDRNYLIYGSPSDGMKMKMRDQELRKRQVLTRNPYMSHNTKNGHGNGSVR
;
A
#
# COMPACT_ATOMS: atom_id res chain seq x y z
N ILE A 1 -14.63 17.20 20.98
CA ILE A 1 -13.20 16.98 21.34
C ILE A 1 -12.91 15.53 20.99
N ILE A 2 -11.96 15.28 20.09
CA ILE A 2 -11.59 13.92 19.68
C ILE A 2 -10.32 13.54 20.44
N GLU A 3 -10.37 12.44 21.19
CA GLU A 3 -9.23 11.89 21.89
C GLU A 3 -8.52 10.87 20.99
N PHE A 4 -7.21 11.02 20.81
CA PHE A 4 -6.41 10.17 19.92
C PHE A 4 -5.47 9.30 20.75
N ASN A 5 -5.93 8.10 21.13
CA ASN A 5 -5.22 7.17 22.01
C ASN A 5 -3.81 6.75 21.53
N LYS A 6 -3.52 6.87 20.22
CA LYS A 6 -2.24 6.48 19.59
C LYS A 6 -1.41 7.66 19.08
N TYR A 7 -1.76 8.90 19.39
CA TYR A 7 -1.05 10.08 18.89
C TYR A 7 0.20 10.39 19.72
N ILE A 8 1.39 10.22 19.12
CA ILE A 8 2.71 10.36 19.80
C ILE A 8 3.41 11.68 19.44
N ARG A 9 2.76 12.57 18.67
CA ARG A 9 3.37 13.81 18.16
C ARG A 9 3.07 15.00 19.11
N PRO A 10 3.70 16.19 18.89
CA PRO A 10 3.59 17.30 19.82
C PRO A 10 2.12 17.69 20.06
N VAL A 11 1.78 17.85 21.32
CA VAL A 11 0.49 18.36 21.78
C VAL A 11 0.62 19.87 21.92
N PHE A 12 -0.35 20.61 21.41
CA PHE A 12 -0.26 22.07 21.36
C PHE A 12 -0.90 22.75 22.57
N LEU A 13 -1.89 22.12 23.22
CA LEU A 13 -2.61 22.71 24.34
C LEU A 13 -2.96 21.66 25.41
N THR A 14 -2.80 22.05 26.68
CA THR A 14 -3.26 21.28 27.84
C THR A 14 -4.39 22.06 28.50
N THR A 15 -5.60 21.48 28.56
CA THR A 15 -6.72 22.09 29.30
C THR A 15 -6.39 22.14 30.80
N SER A 16 -7.05 23.01 31.58
CA SER A 16 -6.93 23.04 33.05
C SER A 16 -7.12 21.68 33.73
N GLY A 17 -7.82 20.74 33.08
CA GLY A 17 -7.97 19.33 33.49
C GLY A 17 -6.96 18.34 32.89
N GLY A 18 -5.80 18.78 32.41
CA GLY A 18 -4.71 17.89 31.94
C GLY A 18 -4.92 17.20 30.59
N ARG A 19 -6.03 17.48 29.90
CA ARG A 19 -6.35 16.84 28.60
C ARG A 19 -5.49 17.44 27.49
N LYS A 20 -4.84 16.55 26.74
CA LYS A 20 -4.01 16.87 25.58
C LYS A 20 -4.93 17.12 24.37
N ILE A 21 -4.89 18.34 23.82
CA ILE A 21 -5.72 18.71 22.67
C ILE A 21 -4.84 19.09 21.49
N VAL A 22 -5.24 18.61 20.31
CA VAL A 22 -4.68 19.00 19.02
C VAL A 22 -5.79 19.69 18.21
N PRO A 23 -5.66 21.00 17.91
CA PRO A 23 -6.64 21.68 17.07
C PRO A 23 -6.53 21.19 15.63
N ILE A 24 -7.67 20.81 15.05
CA ILE A 24 -7.77 20.50 13.61
C ILE A 24 -8.20 21.79 12.92
N LEU A 25 -7.35 22.30 12.04
CA LEU A 25 -7.61 23.55 11.33
C LEU A 25 -8.30 23.26 9.99
N LEU A 26 -9.09 24.23 9.53
CA LEU A 26 -9.61 24.24 8.17
C LEU A 26 -8.44 24.33 7.18
N VAL A 27 -8.54 23.57 6.09
CA VAL A 27 -7.56 23.58 5.00
C VAL A 27 -8.28 23.99 3.73
N GLU A 28 -7.73 24.99 3.05
CA GLU A 28 -8.13 25.37 1.70
C GLU A 28 -7.29 24.62 0.67
N ARG A 29 -7.94 24.04 -0.34
CA ARG A 29 -7.29 23.38 -1.47
C ARG A 29 -7.87 23.88 -2.78
N GLY A 30 -7.00 24.33 -3.67
CA GLY A 30 -7.34 24.63 -5.06
C GLY A 30 -7.36 23.35 -5.91
N PHE A 31 -8.30 23.27 -6.85
CA PHE A 31 -8.40 22.20 -7.84
C PHE A 31 -9.02 22.75 -9.13
N LEU A 32 -8.74 22.08 -10.25
CA LEU A 32 -9.28 22.45 -11.56
C LEU A 32 -10.51 21.61 -11.88
N ILE A 33 -11.58 22.26 -12.33
CA ILE A 33 -12.72 21.60 -12.99
C ILE A 33 -12.67 22.05 -14.45
N GLY A 34 -12.19 21.18 -15.35
CA GLY A 34 -11.88 21.58 -16.73
C GLY A 34 -10.75 22.60 -16.76
N ALA A 35 -11.06 23.84 -17.15
CA ALA A 35 -10.11 24.96 -17.18
C ALA A 35 -10.34 25.98 -16.04
N THR A 36 -11.35 25.79 -15.19
CA THR A 36 -11.71 26.74 -14.12
C THR A 36 -11.00 26.37 -12.83
N LEU A 37 -10.33 27.35 -12.21
CA LEU A 37 -9.74 27.22 -10.87
C LEU A 37 -10.84 27.38 -9.81
N CYS A 38 -11.01 26.34 -9.01
CA CYS A 38 -11.95 26.30 -7.89
C CYS A 38 -11.19 26.05 -6.59
N THR A 39 -11.72 26.53 -5.47
CA THR A 39 -11.16 26.26 -4.14
C THR A 39 -12.20 25.59 -3.24
N ARG A 40 -11.74 24.75 -2.32
CA ARG A 40 -12.57 24.13 -1.28
C ARG A 40 -11.90 24.26 0.07
N THR A 41 -12.63 24.81 1.04
CA THR A 41 -12.22 24.94 2.44
C THR A 41 -12.99 23.95 3.28
N GLN A 42 -12.29 22.99 3.89
CA GLN A 42 -12.90 21.97 4.75
C GLN A 42 -11.92 21.52 5.83
N PHE A 43 -12.42 20.91 6.89
CA PHE A 43 -11.56 20.17 7.80
C PHE A 43 -10.96 18.97 7.05
N PRO A 44 -9.68 18.63 7.24
CA PRO A 44 -9.03 17.48 6.60
C PRO A 44 -9.45 16.17 7.29
N LEU A 45 -10.76 15.95 7.38
CA LEU A 45 -11.36 14.77 8.01
C LEU A 45 -12.21 14.05 6.97
N ILE A 46 -12.11 12.72 6.98
CA ILE A 46 -12.97 11.82 6.21
C ILE A 46 -13.51 10.76 7.16
N ILE A 47 -14.74 10.33 6.94
CA ILE A 47 -15.30 9.17 7.64
C ILE A 47 -14.48 7.95 7.22
N CYS A 48 -13.94 7.22 8.20
CA CYS A 48 -13.01 6.12 7.98
C CYS A 48 -13.65 4.73 8.22
N TYR A 49 -14.94 4.68 8.59
CA TYR A 49 -15.65 3.42 8.80
C TYR A 49 -15.89 2.64 7.50
N ALA A 50 -16.07 3.36 6.38
CA ALA A 50 -16.21 2.77 5.05
C ALA A 50 -15.33 3.56 4.08
N ILE A 51 -14.33 2.91 3.50
CA ILE A 51 -13.43 3.53 2.54
C ILE A 51 -13.35 2.65 1.29
N THR A 52 -13.45 3.27 0.12
CA THR A 52 -13.20 2.55 -1.13
C THR A 52 -11.75 2.05 -1.19
N VAL A 53 -11.58 0.82 -1.67
CA VAL A 53 -10.32 0.04 -1.69
C VAL A 53 -9.09 0.83 -2.22
N TYR A 54 -9.32 1.89 -3.00
CA TYR A 54 -8.28 2.74 -3.58
C TYR A 54 -7.74 3.88 -2.69
N LYS A 55 -8.45 4.32 -1.65
CA LYS A 55 -8.03 5.47 -0.83
C LYS A 55 -7.06 5.14 0.32
N PRO A 56 -7.07 3.95 0.93
CA PRO A 56 -6.10 3.57 1.95
C PRO A 56 -5.09 2.58 1.36
N GLN A 57 -4.19 3.05 0.48
CA GLN A 57 -3.20 2.16 -0.17
C GLN A 57 -2.19 1.53 0.81
N SER A 58 -2.10 2.04 2.06
CA SER A 58 -1.15 1.57 3.08
C SER A 58 -1.77 1.25 4.44
N ILE A 59 -3.06 0.93 4.51
CA ILE A 59 -3.70 0.55 5.78
C ILE A 59 -3.96 -0.95 5.77
N THR A 60 -3.45 -1.64 6.77
CA THR A 60 -3.76 -3.04 7.08
C THR A 60 -4.60 -3.00 8.34
N GLU A 61 -5.86 -3.38 8.23
CA GLU A 61 -6.78 -3.42 9.37
C GLU A 61 -6.90 -4.84 9.89
N ASP A 62 -7.21 -4.97 11.18
CA ASP A 62 -7.37 -6.28 11.82
C ASP A 62 -8.74 -6.90 11.47
N ILE A 63 -9.74 -6.08 11.15
CA ILE A 63 -11.10 -6.50 10.77
C ILE A 63 -11.58 -5.69 9.58
N ILE A 64 -12.12 -6.34 8.55
CA ILE A 64 -12.72 -5.72 7.36
C ILE A 64 -14.04 -6.40 7.03
N VAL A 65 -15.04 -5.58 6.73
CA VAL A 65 -16.28 -5.99 6.07
C VAL A 65 -16.18 -5.61 4.60
N SER A 66 -16.30 -6.57 3.70
CA SER A 66 -16.21 -6.34 2.26
C SER A 66 -17.45 -6.86 1.55
N ASP A 67 -18.00 -6.06 0.65
CA ASP A 67 -19.03 -6.48 -0.29
C ASP A 67 -18.38 -6.77 -1.65
N LEU A 68 -18.46 -8.03 -2.07
CA LEU A 68 -17.95 -8.53 -3.35
C LEU A 68 -19.08 -9.02 -4.29
N SER A 69 -20.33 -8.64 -4.00
CA SER A 69 -21.50 -9.05 -4.78
C SER A 69 -21.45 -8.61 -6.24
N TYR A 70 -20.69 -7.55 -6.55
CA TYR A 70 -20.53 -7.04 -7.91
C TYR A 70 -19.15 -7.36 -8.50
N ARG A 71 -19.12 -7.52 -9.82
CA ARG A 71 -17.86 -7.70 -10.55
C ARG A 71 -16.98 -6.46 -10.43
N ASP A 72 -15.71 -6.70 -10.17
CA ASP A 72 -14.65 -5.68 -10.15
C ASP A 72 -14.72 -4.74 -11.37
N PHE A 73 -14.84 -3.43 -11.12
CA PHE A 73 -14.74 -2.41 -12.17
C PHE A 73 -13.35 -2.44 -12.86
N GLN A 74 -12.31 -2.74 -12.08
CA GLN A 74 -10.95 -2.95 -12.58
C GLN A 74 -10.42 -4.26 -12.02
N THR A 75 -9.79 -5.05 -12.89
CA THR A 75 -9.23 -6.36 -12.53
C THR A 75 -8.37 -6.33 -11.27
N GLY A 76 -8.71 -7.19 -10.30
CA GLY A 76 -7.93 -7.40 -9.08
C GLY A 76 -8.32 -6.53 -7.90
N LEU A 77 -9.42 -5.79 -7.98
CA LEU A 77 -9.95 -4.98 -6.89
C LEU A 77 -10.37 -5.82 -5.68
N SER A 78 -11.11 -6.90 -5.94
CA SER A 78 -11.54 -7.86 -4.92
C SER A 78 -10.33 -8.46 -4.20
N TYR A 79 -9.27 -8.80 -4.94
CA TYR A 79 -8.02 -9.28 -4.35
C TYR A 79 -7.37 -8.22 -3.46
N VAL A 80 -7.28 -6.97 -3.94
CA VAL A 80 -6.70 -5.88 -3.14
C VAL A 80 -7.49 -5.68 -1.86
N ALA A 81 -8.82 -5.73 -1.89
CA ALA A 81 -9.68 -5.59 -0.70
C ALA A 81 -9.38 -6.69 0.34
N ILE A 82 -9.40 -7.95 -0.09
CA ILE A 82 -9.14 -9.10 0.78
C ILE A 82 -7.70 -9.08 1.33
N SER A 83 -6.72 -8.68 0.51
CA SER A 83 -5.31 -8.63 0.93
C SER A 83 -5.01 -7.59 2.03
N ARG A 84 -5.98 -6.76 2.43
CA ARG A 84 -5.84 -5.80 3.53
C ARG A 84 -6.08 -6.40 4.91
N VAL A 85 -6.65 -7.61 4.99
CA VAL A 85 -6.84 -8.35 6.24
C VAL A 85 -5.65 -9.28 6.49
N LYS A 86 -5.20 -9.37 7.74
CA LYS A 86 -4.08 -10.24 8.14
C LYS A 86 -4.50 -11.70 8.33
N THR A 87 -5.72 -11.93 8.81
CA THR A 87 -6.26 -13.25 9.16
C THR A 87 -7.64 -13.45 8.56
N LEU A 88 -8.02 -14.69 8.26
CA LEU A 88 -9.35 -14.98 7.73
C LEU A 88 -10.46 -14.65 8.73
N GLU A 89 -10.19 -14.79 10.04
CA GLU A 89 -11.12 -14.43 11.12
C GLU A 89 -11.50 -12.93 11.12
N GLY A 90 -10.61 -12.08 10.62
CA GLY A 90 -10.87 -10.65 10.46
C GLY A 90 -11.66 -10.29 9.20
N LEU A 91 -12.02 -11.24 8.35
CA LEU A 91 -12.72 -10.98 7.09
C LEU A 91 -14.19 -11.37 7.18
N MET A 92 -15.08 -10.39 6.97
CA MET A 92 -16.50 -10.64 6.77
C MET A 92 -16.90 -10.27 5.34
N LEU A 93 -17.60 -11.18 4.67
CA LEU A 93 -18.23 -10.90 3.38
C LEU A 93 -19.71 -10.57 3.62
N ASP A 94 -20.13 -9.37 3.24
CA ASP A 94 -21.47 -8.86 3.53
C ASP A 94 -22.56 -9.53 2.67
N ALA A 95 -22.16 -10.01 1.48
CA ALA A 95 -23.04 -10.67 0.54
C ALA A 95 -22.34 -11.86 -0.15
N PRO A 96 -23.08 -12.88 -0.58
CA PRO A 96 -22.55 -13.94 -1.42
C PRO A 96 -22.06 -13.35 -2.76
N PHE A 97 -20.98 -13.91 -3.30
CA PHE A 97 -20.41 -13.49 -4.57
C PHE A 97 -20.28 -14.66 -5.53
N ASP A 98 -20.38 -14.39 -6.83
CA ASP A 98 -20.09 -15.39 -7.86
C ASP A 98 -18.57 -15.50 -8.05
N ARG A 99 -18.03 -16.72 -7.91
CA ARG A 99 -16.62 -17.01 -8.18
C ARG A 99 -16.21 -16.58 -9.59
N ASN A 100 -17.13 -16.59 -10.56
CA ASN A 100 -16.86 -16.15 -11.92
C ASN A 100 -16.43 -14.67 -12.01
N TYR A 101 -16.76 -13.84 -11.01
CA TYR A 101 -16.33 -12.45 -10.95
C TYR A 101 -14.84 -12.29 -10.62
N LEU A 102 -14.23 -13.32 -10.02
CA LEU A 102 -12.80 -13.36 -9.70
C LEU A 102 -11.96 -13.99 -10.82
N ILE A 103 -12.59 -14.67 -11.78
CA ILE A 103 -11.90 -15.36 -12.87
C ILE A 103 -11.91 -14.45 -14.11
N TYR A 104 -10.71 -14.15 -14.63
CA TYR A 104 -10.54 -13.36 -15.83
C TYR A 104 -10.09 -14.26 -16.98
N GLY A 105 -10.91 -14.37 -18.02
CA GLY A 105 -10.62 -15.23 -19.20
C GLY A 105 -9.44 -14.75 -20.05
N SER A 106 -9.03 -13.49 -19.89
CA SER A 106 -7.80 -12.96 -20.48
C SER A 106 -7.17 -11.92 -19.55
N PRO A 107 -5.83 -11.78 -19.52
CA PRO A 107 -5.18 -10.78 -18.70
C PRO A 107 -5.59 -9.38 -19.18
N SER A 108 -5.92 -8.49 -18.25
CA SER A 108 -6.13 -7.07 -18.59
C SER A 108 -4.83 -6.45 -19.10
N ASP A 109 -4.91 -5.36 -19.86
CA ASP A 109 -3.71 -4.72 -20.42
C ASP A 109 -2.74 -4.26 -19.32
N GLY A 110 -3.27 -3.80 -18.18
CA GLY A 110 -2.47 -3.50 -17.00
C GLY A 110 -1.72 -4.73 -16.45
N MET A 111 -2.34 -5.92 -16.45
CA MET A 111 -1.67 -7.17 -16.08
C MET A 111 -0.59 -7.53 -17.10
N LYS A 112 -0.87 -7.43 -18.41
CA LYS A 112 0.13 -7.69 -19.47
C LYS A 112 1.34 -6.76 -19.34
N MET A 113 1.12 -5.49 -19.02
CA MET A 113 2.20 -4.53 -18.77
C MET A 113 3.06 -4.95 -17.58
N LYS A 114 2.45 -5.36 -16.46
CA LYS A 114 3.18 -5.85 -15.28
C LYS A 114 3.95 -7.14 -15.57
N MET A 115 3.38 -8.06 -16.34
CA MET A 115 4.07 -9.30 -16.73
C MET A 115 5.32 -9.00 -17.57
N ARG A 116 5.22 -8.09 -18.56
CA ARG A 116 6.38 -7.64 -19.34
C ARG A 116 7.45 -6.99 -18.47
N ASP A 117 7.06 -6.11 -17.54
CA ASP A 117 7.99 -5.49 -16.59
C ASP A 117 8.68 -6.54 -15.69
N GLN A 118 7.95 -7.54 -15.22
CA GLN A 118 8.52 -8.63 -14.41
C GLN A 118 9.51 -9.48 -15.21
N GLU A 119 9.24 -9.77 -16.49
CA GLU A 119 10.18 -10.47 -17.37
C GLU A 119 11.46 -9.67 -17.60
N LEU A 120 11.36 -8.36 -17.78
CA LEU A 120 12.52 -7.47 -17.89
C LEU A 120 13.35 -7.48 -16.61
N ARG A 121 12.71 -7.36 -15.44
CA ARG A 121 13.40 -7.39 -14.14
C ARG A 121 14.12 -8.70 -13.88
N LYS A 122 13.49 -9.84 -14.20
CA LYS A 122 14.12 -11.17 -14.06
C LYS A 122 15.41 -11.27 -14.88
N ARG A 123 15.44 -10.67 -16.07
CA ARG A 123 16.65 -10.64 -16.94
C ARG A 123 17.73 -9.70 -16.41
N GLN A 124 17.37 -8.71 -15.61
CA GLN A 124 18.30 -7.73 -15.01
C GLN A 124 18.88 -8.18 -13.67
N VAL A 125 18.44 -9.32 -13.12
CA VAL A 125 19.04 -9.88 -11.90
C VAL A 125 20.45 -10.33 -12.23
N LEU A 126 21.44 -9.62 -11.67
CA LEU A 126 22.85 -10.00 -11.72
C LEU A 126 23.03 -11.36 -11.03
N THR A 127 23.11 -12.43 -11.81
CA THR A 127 23.43 -13.78 -11.32
C THR A 127 24.89 -13.93 -10.87
N ARG A 128 25.75 -12.95 -11.19
CA ARG A 128 27.16 -12.93 -10.79
C ARG A 128 27.49 -11.56 -10.20
N ASN A 129 28.04 -11.57 -8.98
CA ASN A 129 28.51 -10.36 -8.31
C ASN A 129 29.68 -9.74 -9.11
N PRO A 130 29.54 -8.53 -9.67
CA PRO A 130 30.57 -7.91 -10.51
C PRO A 130 31.82 -7.46 -9.74
N TYR A 131 31.79 -7.48 -8.40
CA TYR A 131 32.90 -7.05 -7.54
C TYR A 131 33.74 -8.19 -6.97
N MET A 132 33.42 -9.45 -7.28
CA MET A 132 34.26 -10.59 -6.89
C MET A 132 35.39 -10.76 -7.91
N SER A 133 36.45 -9.96 -7.75
CA SER A 133 37.76 -10.28 -8.32
C SER A 133 38.29 -11.54 -7.62
N HIS A 134 38.59 -12.60 -8.38
CA HIS A 134 39.32 -13.75 -7.85
C HIS A 134 40.70 -13.27 -7.40
N ASN A 135 40.84 -13.06 -6.09
CA ASN A 135 42.15 -12.83 -5.48
C ASN A 135 42.89 -14.17 -5.43
N THR A 136 43.47 -14.57 -6.55
CA THR A 136 44.45 -15.66 -6.59
C THR A 136 45.73 -15.16 -5.94
N LYS A 137 45.77 -15.14 -4.60
CA LYS A 137 47.01 -15.00 -3.84
C LYS A 137 47.81 -16.28 -4.03
N ASN A 138 48.60 -16.35 -5.10
CA ASN A 138 49.70 -17.31 -5.21
C ASN A 138 50.79 -16.87 -4.23
N GLY A 139 50.72 -17.41 -3.01
CA GLY A 139 51.78 -17.31 -2.00
C GLY A 139 53.05 -17.98 -2.51
N HIS A 140 54.16 -17.26 -2.36
CA HIS A 140 55.51 -17.71 -2.68
C HIS A 140 55.98 -18.87 -1.79
N GLY A 141 56.73 -19.80 -2.39
CA GLY A 141 58.02 -20.27 -1.87
C GLY A 141 58.03 -21.53 -0.99
N ASN A 142 58.56 -22.62 -1.52
CA ASN A 142 59.90 -23.09 -1.11
C ASN A 142 60.40 -24.22 -2.02
N GLY A 143 61.64 -24.10 -2.47
CA GLY A 143 62.38 -25.19 -3.09
C GLY A 143 62.98 -26.12 -2.04
N SER A 144 63.26 -27.37 -2.43
CA SER A 144 64.47 -28.11 -2.04
C SER A 144 64.56 -29.45 -2.79
N VAL A 145 65.60 -29.54 -3.62
CA VAL A 145 66.54 -30.67 -3.80
C VAL A 145 66.00 -32.11 -3.64
N ARG A 146 65.88 -32.83 -4.75
CA ARG A 146 66.74 -33.97 -5.16
C ARG A 146 66.35 -34.46 -6.55
#